data_AF-A0A0G1IEI8-F1
#
_entry.id   AF-A0A0G1IEI8-F1
#
_cell.length_a   1.000
_cell.length_b   1.000
_cell.length_c   1.000
_cell.angle_alpha   90.00
_cell.angle_beta   90.00
_cell.angle_gamma   90.00
#
_symmetry.space_group_name_H-M   'P 1'
#
loop_
_entity.id
_entity.type
_entity.pdbx_description
1 polymer ?
#
loop_
_entity_poly.entity_id
_entity_poly.type
_entity_poly.pdbx_seq_one_letter_code
_entity_poly.pdbx_strand_id
1 'polypeptide(L)'
;MKGKIRWIILLVSIFMIISLSRSVVDLWERRNIVQEEQKRLSQLEKKHEELTKKLEMVQTSAFVEKEARDRLGMAKEGETIIIMGESPLPQNTGKAPQPGNSPMLPNWKQWWKIFF
;
A
#
# COMPACT_ATOMS: atom_id res chain seq x y z
N MET A 1 -61.68 -33.19 -36.41
CA MET A 1 -60.36 -33.69 -35.95
C MET A 1 -59.22 -32.66 -36.10
N LYS A 2 -59.18 -31.86 -37.18
CA LYS A 2 -58.11 -30.88 -37.45
C LYS A 2 -57.91 -29.79 -36.37
N GLY A 3 -59.00 -29.33 -35.72
CA GLY A 3 -58.92 -28.33 -34.64
C GLY A 3 -58.21 -28.84 -33.38
N LYS A 4 -58.42 -30.11 -33.01
CA LYS A 4 -57.76 -30.75 -31.86
C LYS A 4 -56.24 -30.87 -32.09
N ILE A 5 -55.82 -31.22 -33.32
CA ILE A 5 -54.41 -31.24 -33.72
C ILE A 5 -53.75 -29.85 -33.59
N ARG A 6 -54.43 -28.77 -34.01
CA ARG A 6 -53.90 -27.39 -33.86
C ARG A 6 -53.65 -27.01 -32.40
N TRP A 7 -54.54 -27.39 -31.49
CA TRP A 7 -54.38 -27.15 -30.06
C TRP A 7 -53.24 -27.95 -29.44
N ILE A 8 -53.04 -29.21 -29.86
CA ILE A 8 -51.92 -30.04 -29.42
C ILE A 8 -50.59 -29.43 -29.88
N ILE A 9 -50.49 -28.98 -31.14
CA ILE A 9 -49.28 -28.34 -31.67
C ILE A 9 -48.96 -27.03 -30.91
N LEU A 10 -49.98 -26.22 -30.60
CA LEU A 10 -49.80 -25.00 -29.81
C LEU A 10 -49.29 -25.30 -28.39
N LEU A 11 -49.84 -26.33 -27.73
CA LEU A 11 -49.40 -26.76 -26.40
C LEU A 11 -47.95 -27.26 -26.40
N VAL A 12 -47.57 -28.06 -27.40
CA VAL A 12 -46.19 -28.55 -27.53
C VAL A 12 -45.22 -27.39 -27.79
N SER A 13 -45.61 -26.42 -28.63
CA SER A 13 -44.80 -25.24 -28.91
C SER A 13 -44.60 -24.38 -27.65
N ILE A 14 -45.66 -24.12 -26.88
CA ILE A 14 -45.57 -23.36 -25.61
C ILE A 14 -44.66 -24.08 -24.62
N PHE A 15 -44.77 -25.40 -24.52
CA PHE A 15 -43.95 -26.22 -23.64
C PHE A 15 -42.47 -26.17 -24.03
N MET A 16 -42.18 -26.24 -25.33
CA MET A 16 -40.82 -26.13 -25.85
C MET A 16 -40.19 -24.77 -25.51
N ILE A 17 -40.94 -23.68 -25.71
CA ILE A 17 -40.50 -22.32 -25.37
C ILE A 17 -40.15 -22.22 -23.88
N ILE A 18 -41.03 -22.70 -22.99
CA ILE A 18 -40.79 -22.68 -21.54
C ILE A 18 -39.55 -23.50 -21.17
N SER A 19 -39.35 -24.66 -21.79
CA SER A 19 -38.18 -25.52 -21.51
C SER A 19 -36.87 -24.85 -21.93
N LEU A 20 -36.85 -24.22 -23.11
CA LEU A 20 -35.67 -23.52 -23.64
C LEU A 20 -35.35 -22.29 -22.78
N SER A 21 -36.37 -21.52 -22.39
CA SER A 21 -36.19 -20.35 -21.53
C SER A 21 -35.58 -20.73 -20.19
N ARG A 22 -35.97 -21.85 -19.58
CA ARG A 22 -35.37 -22.34 -18.32
C ARG A 22 -33.90 -22.71 -18.50
N SER A 23 -33.54 -23.38 -19.59
CA SER A 23 -32.14 -23.74 -19.88
C SER A 23 -31.24 -22.53 -20.10
N VAL A 24 -31.75 -21.46 -20.71
CA VAL A 24 -30.97 -20.22 -20.93
C VAL A 24 -30.73 -19.47 -19.62
N VAL A 25 -31.71 -19.46 -18.70
CA VAL A 25 -31.56 -18.83 -17.37
C VAL A 25 -30.55 -19.58 -16.50
N ASP A 26 -30.61 -20.92 -16.44
CA ASP A 26 -29.66 -21.73 -15.67
C ASP A 26 -28.20 -21.55 -16.17
N LEU A 27 -28.02 -21.37 -17.48
CA LEU A 27 -26.71 -21.10 -18.08
C LEU A 27 -26.15 -19.72 -17.70
N TRP A 28 -27.03 -18.72 -17.52
CA TRP A 28 -26.66 -17.37 -17.12
C TRP A 28 -26.28 -17.29 -15.63
N GLU A 29 -27.03 -18.00 -14.78
CA GLU A 29 -26.78 -18.05 -13.34
C GLU A 29 -25.42 -18.71 -13.02
N ARG A 30 -25.08 -19.79 -13.73
CA ARG A 30 -23.76 -20.45 -13.63
C ARG A 30 -22.60 -19.56 -14.06
N ARG A 31 -22.79 -18.68 -15.04
CA ARG A 31 -21.73 -17.75 -15.49
C ARG A 31 -21.42 -16.66 -14.46
N ASN A 32 -22.44 -16.17 -13.74
CA ASN A 32 -22.23 -15.15 -12.72
C ASN A 32 -21.47 -15.70 -11.50
N ILE A 33 -21.76 -16.93 -11.09
CA ILE A 33 -21.06 -17.59 -9.97
C ILE A 33 -19.56 -17.73 -10.27
N VAL A 34 -19.20 -18.17 -11.47
CA VAL A 34 -17.79 -18.33 -11.86
C VAL A 34 -17.05 -16.99 -11.89
N GLN A 35 -17.69 -15.91 -12.37
CA GLN A 35 -17.06 -14.59 -12.37
C GLN A 35 -16.89 -14.00 -10.97
N GLU A 36 -17.85 -14.24 -10.06
CA GLU A 36 -17.74 -13.75 -8.69
C GLU A 36 -16.63 -14.48 -7.92
N GLU A 37 -16.55 -15.81 -8.06
CA GLU A 37 -15.50 -16.59 -7.42
C GLU A 37 -14.10 -16.28 -8.00
N GLN A 38 -13.99 -16.06 -9.32
CA GLN A 38 -12.74 -15.61 -9.94
C GLN A 38 -12.30 -14.23 -9.41
N LYS A 39 -13.25 -13.30 -9.23
CA LYS A 39 -12.97 -11.99 -8.62
C LYS A 39 -12.51 -12.14 -7.18
N ARG A 40 -13.16 -12.98 -6.37
CA ARG A 40 -12.78 -13.26 -4.98
C ARG A 40 -11.37 -13.82 -4.89
N LEU A 41 -11.02 -14.79 -5.74
CA LEU A 41 -9.66 -15.35 -5.82
C LEU A 41 -8.63 -14.25 -6.13
N SER A 42 -8.88 -13.44 -7.16
CA SER A 42 -7.95 -12.36 -7.53
C SER A 42 -7.76 -11.31 -6.42
N GLN A 43 -8.81 -11.02 -5.64
CA GLN A 43 -8.73 -10.09 -4.52
C GLN A 43 -7.96 -10.69 -3.35
N LEU A 44 -8.16 -11.99 -3.09
CA LEU A 44 -7.48 -12.69 -2.01
C LEU A 44 -5.99 -12.85 -2.30
N GLU A 45 -5.62 -13.14 -3.55
CA GLU A 45 -4.24 -13.25 -4.00
C GLU A 45 -3.50 -11.91 -3.90
N LYS A 46 -4.14 -10.81 -4.31
CA LYS A 46 -3.60 -9.44 -4.11
C LYS A 46 -3.39 -9.11 -2.64
N LYS A 47 -4.36 -9.46 -1.78
CA LYS A 47 -4.23 -9.26 -0.32
C LYS A 47 -3.07 -10.07 0.25
N HIS A 48 -2.93 -11.32 -0.20
CA HIS A 48 -1.83 -12.18 0.23
C HIS A 48 -0.46 -11.59 -0.17
N GLU A 49 -0.32 -11.10 -1.41
CA GLU A 49 0.90 -10.45 -1.87
C GLU A 49 1.21 -9.17 -1.07
N GLU A 50 0.22 -8.33 -0.80
CA GLU A 50 0.39 -7.11 -0.01
C GLU A 50 0.81 -7.43 1.44
N LEU A 51 0.16 -8.41 2.07
CA LEU A 51 0.49 -8.87 3.41
C LEU A 51 1.90 -9.46 3.48
N THR A 52 2.30 -10.23 2.47
CA THR A 52 3.65 -10.81 2.38
C THR A 52 4.70 -9.71 2.29
N LYS A 53 4.50 -8.70 1.42
CA LYS A 53 5.41 -7.55 1.32
C LYS A 53 5.52 -6.76 2.62
N LYS A 54 4.40 -6.57 3.33
CA LYS A 54 4.41 -5.93 4.65
C LYS A 54 5.20 -6.75 5.67
N LEU A 55 5.05 -8.07 5.64
CA LEU A 55 5.77 -8.96 6.54
C LEU A 55 7.28 -8.91 6.31
N GLU A 56 7.73 -8.92 5.05
CA GLU A 56 9.14 -8.73 4.67
C GLU A 56 9.68 -7.37 5.13
N MET A 57 8.92 -6.28 4.95
CA MET A 57 9.31 -4.96 5.43
C MET A 57 9.47 -4.92 6.96
N VAL A 58 8.52 -5.49 7.69
CA VAL A 58 8.52 -5.47 9.17
C VAL A 58 9.63 -6.35 9.75
N GLN A 59 9.98 -7.45 9.07
CA GLN A 59 11.09 -8.32 9.50
C GLN A 59 12.48 -7.70 9.29
N THR A 60 12.59 -6.60 8.55
CA THR A 60 13.88 -5.97 8.29
C THR A 60 14.36 -5.23 9.54
N SER A 61 15.65 -5.34 9.86
CA SER A 61 16.29 -4.68 11.00
C SER A 61 16.08 -3.15 11.01
N ALA A 62 15.97 -2.55 9.82
CA ALA A 62 15.66 -1.12 9.65
C ALA A 62 14.27 -0.73 10.17
N PHE A 63 13.27 -1.60 10.03
CA PHE A 63 11.93 -1.36 10.57
C PHE A 63 11.92 -1.49 12.09
N VAL A 64 12.61 -2.49 12.63
CA VAL A 64 12.80 -2.68 14.08
C VAL A 64 13.52 -1.48 14.69
N GLU A 65 14.60 -1.00 14.06
CA GLU A 65 15.34 0.17 14.51
C GLU A 65 14.49 1.45 14.44
N LYS A 66 13.70 1.61 13.38
CA LYS A 66 12.76 2.72 13.25
C LYS A 66 11.69 2.70 14.32
N GLU A 67 11.04 1.55 14.56
CA GLU A 67 10.00 1.43 15.59
C GLU A 67 10.61 1.61 17.00
N ALA A 68 11.84 1.13 17.23
CA ALA A 68 12.56 1.35 18.48
C ALA A 68 12.88 2.84 18.72
N ARG A 69 13.30 3.58 17.69
CA ARG A 69 13.49 5.04 17.78
C ARG A 69 12.17 5.78 17.97
N ASP A 70 11.16 5.49 17.15
CA ASP A 70 9.91 6.25 17.08
C ASP A 70 8.97 5.95 18.26
N ARG A 71 8.91 4.69 18.73
CA ARG A 71 8.00 4.28 19.82
C ARG A 71 8.65 4.23 21.17
N LEU A 72 9.90 3.77 21.23
CA LEU A 72 10.58 3.48 22.49
C LEU A 72 11.63 4.56 22.82
N GLY A 73 11.89 5.51 21.91
CA GLY A 73 12.95 6.50 22.07
C GLY A 73 14.33 5.85 22.24
N MET A 74 14.50 4.60 21.80
CA MET A 74 15.73 3.84 21.97
C MET A 74 16.69 4.17 20.83
N ALA A 75 17.98 4.27 21.17
CA ALA A 75 19.07 4.46 20.22
C ALA A 75 20.07 3.31 20.38
N LYS A 76 20.85 3.01 19.33
CA LYS A 76 21.87 1.96 19.40
C LYS A 76 22.99 2.33 20.38
N GLU A 77 23.71 1.32 20.87
CA GLU A 77 24.91 1.56 21.69
C GLU A 77 25.90 2.45 20.91
N GLY A 78 26.21 3.63 21.46
CA GLY A 78 27.05 4.65 20.84
C GLY A 78 26.30 5.83 20.19
N GLU A 79 24.97 5.81 20.10
CA GLU A 79 24.17 6.94 19.64
C GLU A 79 23.75 7.86 20.80
N THR A 80 23.79 9.18 20.60
CA THR A 80 23.33 10.18 21.59
C THR A 80 21.94 10.69 21.24
N ILE A 81 20.97 10.48 22.12
CA ILE A 81 19.59 10.96 21.95
C ILE A 81 19.55 12.46 22.28
N ILE A 82 19.32 13.31 21.29
CA ILE A 82 19.16 14.76 21.48
C ILE A 82 17.67 15.09 21.56
N ILE A 83 17.19 15.39 22.77
CA ILE A 83 15.82 15.85 23.00
C ILE A 83 15.83 17.37 22.91
N MET A 84 15.32 17.92 21.81
CA MET A 84 15.22 19.36 21.62
C MET A 84 14.02 19.88 22.42
N GLY A 85 14.24 20.18 23.70
CA GLY A 85 13.25 20.91 24.50
C GLY A 85 13.13 22.36 24.01
N GLU A 86 11.96 22.97 24.17
CA GLU A 86 11.78 24.43 24.10
C GLU A 86 12.50 25.12 25.28
N SER A 87 13.80 24.89 25.42
CA SER A 87 14.64 25.71 26.28
C SER A 87 15.32 26.71 25.36
N PRO A 88 15.28 28.02 25.68
CA PRO A 88 16.13 28.97 24.99
C PRO A 88 17.56 28.48 25.14
N LEU A 89 18.20 28.21 24.00
CA LEU A 89 19.57 27.73 23.90
C LEU A 89 20.44 28.45 24.95
N PRO A 90 21.19 27.72 25.80
CA PRO A 90 22.21 28.39 26.61
C PRO A 90 23.18 29.05 25.63
N GLN A 91 23.21 30.38 25.62
CA GLN A 91 24.06 31.24 24.77
C GLN A 91 25.56 31.14 25.14
N ASN A 92 26.05 29.96 25.49
CA ASN A 92 27.46 29.73 25.74
C ASN A 92 27.86 28.34 25.25
N THR A 93 28.02 28.21 23.94
CA THR A 93 28.96 27.25 23.39
C THR A 93 29.59 27.85 22.14
N GLY A 94 30.73 28.52 22.36
CA GLY A 94 31.60 29.06 21.30
C GLY A 94 31.05 30.32 20.63
N LYS A 95 31.76 31.43 20.76
CA LYS A 95 31.57 32.60 19.87
C LYS A 95 31.51 32.11 18.42
N ALA A 96 30.33 32.20 17.80
CA ALA A 96 30.27 32.39 16.36
C ALA A 96 31.05 33.69 16.07
N PRO A 97 31.94 33.72 15.07
CA PRO A 97 32.54 34.97 14.64
C PRO A 97 31.40 35.91 14.25
N GLN A 98 31.19 36.97 15.04
CA GLN A 98 30.35 38.08 14.62
C GLN A 98 30.86 38.55 13.24
N PRO A 99 29.97 38.91 12.30
CA PRO A 99 30.37 39.50 11.02
C PRO A 99 30.92 40.91 11.29
N GLY A 100 32.14 40.95 11.81
CA GLY A 100 32.92 42.13 12.11
C GLY A 100 34.29 41.98 11.45
N ASN A 101 34.40 42.58 10.26
CA ASN A 101 35.66 43.01 9.63
C ASN A 101 36.72 41.94 9.34
N SER A 102 36.34 40.74 8.89
CA SER A 102 37.28 39.83 8.23
C SER A 102 37.04 39.82 6.71
N PRO A 103 38.08 40.02 5.88
CA PRO A 103 37.91 39.98 4.42
C PRO A 103 37.30 38.62 4.04
N MET A 104 36.22 38.64 3.26
CA MET A 104 35.55 37.43 2.77
C MET A 104 36.52 36.61 1.93
N LEU A 105 37.24 35.68 2.55
CA LEU A 105 38.02 34.70 1.82
C LEU A 105 37.04 33.68 1.19
N PRO A 106 37.18 33.40 -0.11
CA PRO A 106 36.39 32.37 -0.78
C PRO A 106 36.52 31.01 -0.08
N ASN A 107 35.43 30.24 -0.05
CA ASN A 107 35.33 28.98 0.69
C ASN A 107 36.52 28.04 0.44
N TRP A 108 36.98 27.90 -0.81
CA TRP A 108 38.10 27.00 -1.16
C TRP A 108 39.41 27.31 -0.42
N LYS A 109 39.69 28.58 -0.13
CA LYS A 109 40.91 29.00 0.59
C LYS A 109 40.81 28.70 2.09
N GLN A 110 39.60 28.65 2.64
CA GLN A 110 39.35 28.21 4.02
C GLN A 110 39.60 26.71 4.15
N TRP A 111 39.10 25.92 3.20
CA TRP A 111 39.37 24.48 3.14
C TRP A 111 40.87 24.19 2.97
N TRP A 112 41.58 24.93 2.13
CA TRP A 112 42.99 24.66 1.91
C TRP A 112 43.84 24.78 3.18
N LYS A 113 43.58 25.80 4.02
CA LYS A 113 44.26 26.01 5.31
C LYS A 113 44.01 24.90 6.34
N ILE A 114 42.87 24.21 6.25
CA ILE A 114 42.53 23.15 7.21
C ILE A 114 43.25 21.84 6.86
N PHE A 115 43.46 21.59 5.56
CA PHE A 115 43.90 20.30 5.06
C PHE A 115 45.36 20.25 4.59
N PHE A 116 46.04 21.40 4.51
CA PHE A 116 47.45 21.52 4.09
C PHE A 116 48.16 22.57 4.92
#